data_AF-A0A957AMF8-F1
#
_entry.id   AF-A0A957AMF8-F1
#
_cell.length_a   1.000
_cell.length_b   1.000
_cell.length_c   1.000
_cell.angle_alpha   90.00
_cell.angle_beta   90.00
_cell.angle_gamma   90.00
#
_symmetry.space_group_name_H-M   'P 1'
#
loop_
_entity.id
_entity.type
_entity.pdbx_description
1 polymer ?
#
loop_
_entity_poly.entity_id
_entity_poly.type
_entity_poly.pdbx_seq_one_letter_code
_entity_poly.pdbx_strand_id
1 'polypeptide(L)'
;MAIAAPATPLLHDYQLRLPAYEGPLDVLLRLIEGQQLPISDVSLMAVLDQFLQYINTRVAPEPGEIAEFAAIAGRLMVLKSRELLPRPAPALEEDEPSDLVRQLEEYRAIKLAATRLSTSHGLGGYGRGASIEHPPPVTTTMTQQSPRVLARALHRWLSRVPTLPQVVATRHTTTLREMVSRIFSLVTRDGAGSFSLFVSQLPGRQDRALAFLGEDP
;
A
#
# COMPACT_ATOMS: atom_id res chain seq x y z
N MET A 1 -7.94 19.91 -49.07
CA MET A 1 -6.84 19.68 -48.11
C MET A 1 -7.29 18.60 -47.14
N ALA A 2 -6.63 17.45 -47.17
CA ALA A 2 -6.92 16.32 -46.31
C ALA A 2 -6.41 16.58 -44.89
N ILE A 3 -7.28 16.45 -43.89
CA ILE A 3 -6.89 16.53 -42.48
C ILE A 3 -6.53 15.11 -42.05
N ALA A 4 -5.23 14.87 -41.86
CA ALA A 4 -4.69 13.61 -41.38
C ALA A 4 -5.19 13.32 -39.96
N ALA A 5 -5.62 12.09 -39.73
CA ALA A 5 -6.03 11.57 -38.43
C ALA A 5 -4.86 11.67 -37.42
N PRO A 6 -5.09 12.12 -36.18
CA PRO A 6 -4.07 12.01 -35.14
C PRO A 6 -3.87 10.54 -34.77
N ALA A 7 -2.61 10.12 -34.79
CA ALA A 7 -2.17 8.77 -34.44
C ALA A 7 -2.64 8.36 -33.04
N THR A 8 -3.18 7.16 -32.94
CA THR A 8 -3.53 6.49 -31.69
C THR A 8 -2.27 6.28 -30.85
N PRO A 9 -2.17 6.82 -29.61
CA PRO A 9 -1.06 6.46 -28.74
C PRO A 9 -1.22 5.00 -28.31
N LEU A 10 -0.25 4.16 -28.69
CA LEU A 10 -0.17 2.77 -28.27
C LEU A 10 0.12 2.72 -26.77
N LEU A 11 -0.85 2.25 -25.98
CA LEU A 11 -0.76 2.04 -24.53
C LEU A 11 0.16 0.86 -24.19
N HIS A 12 1.45 0.93 -24.52
CA HIS A 12 2.45 -0.10 -24.14
C HIS A 12 3.24 0.24 -22.87
N ASP A 13 2.96 1.37 -22.24
CA ASP A 13 3.74 1.86 -21.08
C ASP A 13 2.86 2.12 -19.85
N TYR A 14 1.83 1.29 -19.65
CA TYR A 14 1.12 1.28 -18.37
C TYR A 14 2.01 0.60 -17.33
N GLN A 15 2.91 1.38 -16.74
CA GLN A 15 3.64 1.02 -15.54
C GLN A 15 2.62 0.97 -14.40
N LEU A 16 1.92 -0.16 -14.33
CA LEU A 16 0.99 -0.50 -13.27
C LEU A 16 1.82 -0.50 -11.99
N ARG A 17 1.73 0.57 -11.20
CA ARG A 17 2.28 0.58 -9.85
C ARG A 17 1.42 -0.38 -9.06
N LEU A 18 1.90 -1.60 -8.89
CA LEU A 18 1.22 -2.59 -8.09
C LEU A 18 1.19 -2.07 -6.64
N PRO A 19 0.03 -2.08 -5.95
CA PRO A 19 -0.03 -1.79 -4.52
C PRO A 19 0.88 -2.76 -3.77
N ALA A 20 1.50 -2.27 -2.69
CA ALA A 20 2.32 -3.09 -1.81
C ALA A 20 1.52 -4.34 -1.40
N TYR A 21 1.98 -5.52 -1.84
CA TYR A 21 1.32 -6.78 -1.52
C TYR A 21 1.78 -7.26 -0.16
N GLU A 22 0.85 -7.85 0.59
CA GLU A 22 1.10 -8.40 1.93
C GLU A 22 1.74 -9.80 1.91
N GLY A 23 2.20 -10.28 0.75
CA GLY A 23 2.91 -11.57 0.63
C GLY A 23 2.71 -12.29 -0.70
N PRO A 24 3.27 -13.50 -0.86
CA PRO A 24 3.21 -14.25 -2.12
C PRO A 24 1.82 -14.80 -2.46
N LEU A 25 1.02 -15.19 -1.45
CA LEU A 25 -0.36 -15.65 -1.66
C LEU A 25 -1.26 -14.54 -2.20
N ASP A 26 -1.05 -13.30 -1.74
CA ASP A 26 -1.81 -12.15 -2.20
C ASP A 26 -1.54 -11.83 -3.66
N VAL A 27 -0.26 -11.94 -4.07
CA VAL A 27 0.13 -11.78 -5.48
C VAL A 27 -0.58 -12.83 -6.34
N LEU A 28 -0.52 -14.11 -5.96
CA LEU A 28 -1.20 -15.18 -6.70
C LEU A 28 -2.70 -14.95 -6.81
N LEU A 29 -3.36 -14.62 -5.69
CA LEU A 29 -4.79 -14.35 -5.66
C LEU A 29 -5.16 -13.21 -6.63
N ARG A 30 -4.38 -12.12 -6.63
CA ARG A 30 -4.63 -10.96 -7.50
C ARG A 30 -4.38 -11.27 -8.98
N LEU A 31 -3.39 -12.10 -9.31
CA LEU A 31 -3.15 -12.54 -10.68
C LEU A 31 -4.31 -13.42 -11.19
N ILE A 32 -4.80 -14.34 -10.36
CA ILE A 32 -5.94 -15.20 -10.67
C ILE A 32 -7.21 -14.36 -10.87
N GLU A 33 -7.47 -13.43 -9.95
CA GLU A 33 -8.63 -12.52 -10.04
C GLU A 33 -8.55 -11.60 -11.27
N GLY A 34 -7.36 -11.11 -11.62
CA GLY A 34 -7.14 -10.28 -12.80
C GLY A 34 -7.47 -11.00 -14.11
N GLN A 35 -7.26 -12.31 -14.17
CA GLN A 35 -7.63 -13.16 -15.31
C GLN A 35 -9.05 -13.73 -15.23
N GLN A 36 -9.82 -13.41 -14.18
CA GLN A 36 -11.16 -13.95 -13.93
C GLN A 36 -11.20 -15.49 -13.87
N LEU A 37 -10.11 -16.10 -13.40
CA LEU A 37 -9.99 -17.55 -13.28
C LEU A 37 -10.48 -18.04 -11.90
N PRO A 38 -11.04 -19.26 -11.80
CA PRO A 38 -11.30 -19.90 -10.51
C PRO A 38 -9.98 -20.30 -9.83
N ILE A 39 -9.99 -20.47 -8.50
CA ILE A 39 -8.80 -20.98 -7.78
C ILE A 39 -8.71 -22.49 -8.05
N SER A 40 -7.74 -22.90 -8.86
CA SER A 40 -7.47 -24.30 -9.20
C SER A 40 -6.01 -24.46 -9.61
N ASP A 41 -5.52 -25.70 -9.67
CA ASP A 41 -4.14 -25.99 -10.08
C ASP A 41 -3.86 -25.50 -11.51
N VAL A 42 -4.82 -25.67 -12.43
CA VAL A 42 -4.73 -25.18 -13.81
C VAL A 42 -4.59 -23.66 -13.86
N SER A 43 -5.37 -22.94 -13.05
CA SER A 43 -5.30 -21.47 -12.98
C SER A 43 -3.96 -20.99 -12.39
N LEU A 44 -3.43 -21.71 -11.40
CA LEU A 44 -2.11 -21.42 -10.83
C LEU A 44 -1.00 -21.56 -11.87
N MET A 45 -1.09 -22.56 -12.75
CA MET A 45 -0.13 -22.73 -13.85
C MET A 45 -0.26 -21.61 -14.89
N ALA A 46 -1.48 -21.15 -15.18
CA ALA A 46 -1.71 -20.05 -16.11
C ALA A 46 -1.12 -18.71 -15.62
N VAL A 47 -1.06 -18.48 -14.31
CA VAL A 47 -0.49 -17.25 -13.72
C VAL A 47 0.98 -17.35 -13.28
N LEU A 48 1.59 -18.54 -13.37
CA LEU A 48 2.94 -18.80 -12.89
C LEU A 48 3.99 -17.88 -13.53
N ASP A 49 3.94 -17.71 -14.86
CA ASP A 49 4.92 -16.90 -15.56
C ASP A 49 4.83 -15.42 -15.13
N GLN A 50 3.61 -14.93 -14.86
CA GLN A 50 3.38 -13.58 -14.32
C GLN A 50 3.88 -13.45 -12.87
N PHE A 51 3.72 -14.51 -12.06
CA PHE A 51 4.26 -14.54 -10.70
C PHE A 51 5.80 -14.50 -10.68
N LEU A 52 6.46 -15.26 -11.56
CA LEU A 52 7.93 -15.23 -11.69
C LEU A 52 8.42 -13.89 -12.23
N GLN A 53 7.73 -13.32 -13.23
CA GLN A 53 8.03 -11.98 -13.73
C GLN A 53 7.92 -10.94 -12.60
N TYR A 54 6.87 -11.02 -11.79
CA TYR A 54 6.68 -10.14 -10.65
C TYR A 54 7.86 -10.18 -9.68
N ILE A 55 8.35 -11.37 -9.31
CA ILE A 55 9.53 -11.52 -8.45
C ILE A 55 10.77 -10.89 -9.10
N ASN A 56 11.00 -11.13 -10.39
CA ASN A 56 12.18 -10.64 -11.10
C ASN A 56 12.19 -9.10 -11.28
N THR A 57 11.02 -8.46 -11.29
CA THR A 57 10.93 -6.99 -11.38
C THR A 57 11.22 -6.27 -10.06
N ARG A 58 11.28 -6.98 -8.93
CA ARG A 58 11.56 -6.36 -7.63
C ARG A 58 13.06 -6.04 -7.49
N VAL A 59 13.37 -4.77 -7.20
CA VAL A 59 14.74 -4.30 -6.93
C VAL A 59 15.02 -4.42 -5.43
N ALA A 60 16.05 -5.19 -5.06
CA ALA A 60 16.56 -5.35 -3.69
C ALA A 60 15.52 -5.74 -2.62
N PRO A 61 14.82 -6.89 -2.76
CA PRO A 61 13.94 -7.39 -1.69
C PRO A 61 14.72 -7.80 -0.43
N GLU A 62 14.12 -7.61 0.74
CA GLU A 62 14.65 -8.09 2.02
C GLU A 62 14.79 -9.63 1.99
N PRO A 63 15.85 -10.22 2.57
CA PRO A 63 16.11 -11.67 2.49
C PRO A 63 14.94 -12.54 2.99
N GLY A 64 14.23 -12.07 4.02
CA GLY A 64 13.06 -12.76 4.57
C GLY A 64 11.90 -12.84 3.59
N GLU A 65 11.62 -11.76 2.86
CA GLU A 65 10.57 -11.75 1.83
C GLU A 65 10.92 -12.72 0.70
N ILE A 66 12.16 -12.70 0.20
CA ILE A 66 12.59 -13.58 -0.89
C ILE A 66 12.36 -15.05 -0.55
N ALA A 67 12.62 -15.45 0.70
CA ALA A 67 12.45 -16.83 1.14
C ALA A 67 11.00 -17.30 1.02
N GLU A 68 10.03 -16.47 1.39
CA GLU A 68 8.60 -16.78 1.27
C GLU A 68 8.17 -16.92 -0.20
N PHE A 69 8.62 -16.00 -1.07
CA PHE A 69 8.35 -16.07 -2.51
C PHE A 69 8.99 -17.31 -3.15
N ALA A 70 10.24 -17.64 -2.78
CA ALA A 70 10.94 -18.82 -3.28
C ALA A 70 10.24 -20.13 -2.85
N ALA A 71 9.74 -20.20 -1.62
CA ALA A 71 8.99 -21.36 -1.13
C ALA A 71 7.72 -21.61 -1.97
N ILE A 72 6.97 -20.56 -2.30
CA ILE A 72 5.78 -20.66 -3.15
C ILE A 72 6.15 -20.97 -4.61
N ALA A 73 7.20 -20.34 -5.15
CA ALA A 73 7.71 -20.64 -6.49
C ALA A 73 8.10 -22.12 -6.64
N GLY A 74 8.78 -22.69 -5.63
CA GLY A 74 9.14 -24.10 -5.61
C GLY A 74 7.91 -25.03 -5.66
N ARG A 75 6.86 -24.71 -4.89
CA ARG A 75 5.60 -25.47 -4.92
C ARG A 75 4.91 -25.40 -6.27
N LEU A 76 4.89 -24.23 -6.91
CA LEU A 76 4.34 -24.07 -8.26
C LEU A 76 5.16 -24.83 -9.31
N MET A 77 6.47 -24.88 -9.16
CA MET A 77 7.35 -25.65 -10.06
C MET A 77 7.07 -27.15 -9.97
N VAL A 78 6.83 -27.66 -8.75
CA VAL A 78 6.42 -29.05 -8.52
C VAL A 78 5.07 -29.33 -9.18
N LEU A 79 4.10 -28.41 -9.05
CA LEU A 79 2.81 -28.52 -9.72
C LEU A 79 2.97 -28.58 -11.26
N LYS A 80 3.78 -27.70 -11.84
CA LYS A 80 4.07 -27.70 -13.29
C LYS A 80 4.72 -29.00 -13.76
N SER A 81 5.67 -29.52 -12.99
CA SER A 81 6.34 -30.79 -13.28
C SER A 81 5.36 -31.97 -13.30
N ARG A 82 4.44 -32.02 -12.33
CA ARG A 82 3.43 -33.09 -12.23
C ARG A 82 2.46 -33.12 -13.41
N GLU A 83 2.11 -31.98 -13.99
CA GLU A 83 1.28 -31.94 -15.21
C GLU A 83 2.06 -32.38 -16.46
N LEU A 84 3.32 -31.98 -16.57
CA LEU A 84 4.15 -32.27 -17.75
C LEU A 84 4.60 -33.72 -17.83
N LEU A 85 4.61 -34.45 -16.70
CA LEU A 85 5.02 -35.84 -16.65
C LEU A 85 3.85 -36.77 -17.03
N PRO A 86 3.99 -37.63 -18.05
CA PRO A 86 2.95 -38.60 -18.39
C PRO A 86 2.75 -39.58 -17.23
N ARG A 87 1.55 -39.57 -16.63
CA ARG A 87 1.15 -40.56 -15.61
C ARG A 87 0.90 -41.92 -16.29
N PRO A 88 1.39 -43.04 -15.74
CA PRO A 88 0.80 -44.35 -16.04
C PRO A 88 -0.69 -44.35 -15.62
N ALA A 89 -1.54 -45.06 -16.37
CA ALA A 89 -3.00 -45.06 -16.24
C ALA A 89 -3.51 -45.28 -14.79
N PRO A 90 -4.69 -44.74 -14.42
CA PRO A 90 -4.97 -44.28 -13.06
C PRO A 90 -5.35 -45.41 -12.09
N ALA A 91 -4.82 -45.36 -10.88
CA ALA A 91 -5.62 -45.70 -9.71
C ALA A 91 -6.58 -44.54 -9.46
N LEU A 92 -7.81 -44.85 -9.07
CA LEU A 92 -8.95 -43.98 -8.84
C LEU A 92 -8.74 -43.01 -7.64
N GLU A 93 -7.64 -42.27 -7.62
CA GLU A 93 -7.50 -41.11 -6.74
C GLU A 93 -8.10 -39.94 -7.52
N GLU A 94 -9.24 -39.45 -7.03
CA GLU A 94 -9.81 -38.15 -7.46
C GLU A 94 -8.68 -37.11 -7.47
N ASP A 95 -8.63 -36.24 -8.49
CA ASP A 95 -7.67 -35.13 -8.54
C ASP A 95 -7.97 -34.16 -7.38
N GLU A 96 -7.47 -34.51 -6.20
CA GLU A 96 -7.61 -33.76 -4.96
C GLU A 96 -6.87 -32.43 -5.13
N PRO A 97 -7.50 -31.29 -4.83
CA PRO A 97 -6.89 -29.98 -5.03
C PRO A 97 -5.59 -29.89 -4.22
N SER A 98 -4.54 -29.31 -4.81
CA SER A 98 -3.27 -29.20 -4.12
C SER A 98 -3.40 -28.44 -2.79
N ASP A 99 -2.51 -28.72 -1.84
CA ASP A 99 -2.43 -27.96 -0.58
C ASP A 99 -2.32 -26.45 -0.80
N LEU A 100 -1.72 -26.02 -1.92
CA LEU A 100 -1.59 -24.61 -2.28
C LEU A 100 -2.94 -23.99 -2.68
N VAL A 101 -3.79 -24.73 -3.40
CA VAL A 101 -5.15 -24.30 -3.72
C VAL A 101 -5.97 -24.09 -2.45
N ARG A 102 -5.97 -25.09 -1.55
CA ARG A 102 -6.65 -24.98 -0.25
C ARG A 102 -6.15 -23.79 0.57
N GLN A 103 -4.84 -23.61 0.64
CA GLN A 103 -4.23 -22.48 1.35
C GLN A 103 -4.66 -21.12 0.75
N LEU A 104 -4.80 -21.03 -0.58
CA LEU A 104 -5.28 -19.81 -1.25
C LEU A 104 -6.76 -19.53 -0.96
N GLU A 105 -7.60 -20.56 -0.91
CA GLU A 105 -9.02 -20.42 -0.56
C GLU A 105 -9.20 -19.93 0.89
N GLU A 106 -8.46 -20.51 1.83
CA GLU A 106 -8.44 -20.07 3.22
C GLU A 106 -7.97 -18.61 3.34
N TYR A 107 -6.87 -18.27 2.67
CA TYR A 107 -6.36 -16.90 2.65
C TYR A 107 -7.40 -15.92 2.08
N ARG A 108 -8.07 -16.28 0.97
CA ARG A 108 -9.13 -15.46 0.38
C ARG A 108 -10.28 -15.22 1.36
N ALA A 109 -10.72 -16.26 2.07
CA ALA A 109 -11.80 -16.16 3.05
C ALA A 109 -11.42 -15.20 4.21
N ILE A 110 -10.20 -15.32 4.72
CA ILE A 110 -9.67 -14.45 5.78
C ILE A 110 -9.56 -13.00 5.28
N LYS A 111 -9.00 -12.78 4.09
CA LYS A 111 -8.85 -11.45 3.49
C LYS A 111 -10.20 -10.76 3.33
N LEU A 112 -11.21 -11.51 2.88
CA LEU A 112 -12.57 -11.00 2.74
C LEU A 112 -13.21 -10.66 4.09
N ALA A 113 -13.01 -11.51 5.11
CA ALA A 113 -13.46 -11.23 6.47
C ALA A 113 -12.78 -9.98 7.06
N ALA A 114 -11.47 -9.84 6.87
CA ALA A 114 -10.70 -8.67 7.29
C ALA A 114 -11.18 -7.39 6.60
N THR A 115 -11.47 -7.47 5.29
CA THR A 115 -12.02 -6.33 4.53
C THR A 115 -13.39 -5.92 5.07
N ARG A 116 -14.29 -6.88 5.30
CA ARG A 116 -15.60 -6.61 5.92
C ARG A 116 -15.46 -5.96 7.30
N LEU A 117 -14.54 -6.46 8.12
CA LEU A 117 -14.27 -5.92 9.46
C LEU A 117 -13.70 -4.50 9.40
N SER A 118 -12.81 -4.23 8.44
CA SER A 118 -12.26 -2.89 8.21
C SER A 118 -13.37 -1.90 7.84
N THR A 119 -14.27 -2.29 6.93
CA THR A 119 -15.41 -1.44 6.54
C THR A 119 -16.38 -1.16 7.69
N SER A 120 -16.61 -2.13 8.59
CA SER A 120 -17.49 -1.92 9.75
C SER A 120 -16.86 -1.02 10.83
N HIS A 121 -15.54 -1.06 11.00
CA HIS A 121 -14.82 -0.16 11.92
C HIS A 121 -14.73 1.28 11.39
N GLY A 122 -14.72 1.47 10.07
CA GLY A 122 -14.72 2.79 9.42
C GLY A 122 -16.02 3.60 9.61
N LEU A 123 -17.11 2.97 10.08
CA LEU A 123 -18.38 3.64 10.36
C LEU A 123 -18.40 4.38 11.71
N GLY A 124 -17.26 4.43 12.42
CA GLY A 124 -16.82 5.60 13.18
C GLY A 124 -17.89 6.30 14.01
N GLY A 125 -18.71 5.55 14.74
CA GLY A 125 -19.45 6.13 15.86
C GLY A 125 -18.42 6.55 16.89
N TYR A 126 -18.02 7.83 16.87
CA TYR A 126 -17.32 8.42 18.00
C TYR A 126 -18.32 8.40 19.15
N GLY A 127 -18.29 7.34 19.97
CA GLY A 127 -18.90 7.40 21.27
C GLY A 127 -18.26 8.59 21.97
N ARG A 128 -19.02 9.67 22.19
CA ARG A 128 -18.66 10.59 23.28
C ARG A 128 -18.52 9.68 24.47
N GLY A 129 -17.29 9.46 24.93
CA GLY A 129 -16.97 8.48 25.94
C GLY A 129 -18.06 8.54 26.99
N ALA A 130 -18.71 7.39 27.26
CA ALA A 130 -19.87 7.30 28.12
C ALA A 130 -19.67 8.27 29.27
N SER A 131 -20.60 9.23 29.43
CA SER A 131 -20.52 10.22 30.50
C SER A 131 -20.15 9.44 31.75
N ILE A 132 -18.93 9.63 32.24
CA ILE A 132 -18.52 8.98 33.47
C ILE A 132 -19.30 9.75 34.51
N GLU A 133 -20.56 9.36 34.71
CA GLU A 133 -21.23 9.58 35.97
C GLU A 133 -20.28 8.93 36.96
N HIS A 134 -19.47 9.76 37.63
CA HIS A 134 -18.66 9.30 38.73
C HIS A 134 -19.67 8.67 39.69
N PRO A 135 -19.69 7.33 39.85
CA PRO A 135 -20.50 6.75 40.91
C PRO A 135 -20.04 7.43 42.21
N PRO A 136 -20.95 7.74 43.14
CA PRO A 136 -20.59 8.35 44.41
C PRO A 136 -19.41 7.56 45.00
N PRO A 137 -18.40 8.21 45.61
CA PRO A 137 -17.16 7.55 45.99
C PRO A 137 -17.47 6.37 46.91
N VAL A 138 -17.53 5.18 46.32
CA VAL A 138 -17.74 3.95 47.07
C VAL A 138 -16.39 3.63 47.67
N THR A 139 -16.32 3.60 48.99
CA THR A 139 -15.14 3.14 49.73
C THR A 139 -15.02 1.62 49.56
N THR A 140 -14.86 1.15 48.33
CA THR A 140 -14.66 -0.27 48.04
C THR A 140 -13.25 -0.60 48.50
N THR A 141 -13.12 -1.53 49.45
CA THR A 141 -11.84 -2.13 49.78
C THR A 141 -11.23 -2.68 48.50
N MET A 142 -10.10 -2.11 48.07
CA MET A 142 -9.43 -2.54 46.85
C MET A 142 -9.07 -4.02 47.02
N THR A 143 -9.71 -4.87 46.22
CA THR A 143 -9.34 -6.28 46.16
C THR A 143 -7.89 -6.36 45.67
N GLN A 144 -7.07 -7.21 46.31
CA GLN A 144 -5.69 -7.44 45.90
C GLN A 144 -5.67 -7.96 44.46
N GLN A 145 -5.39 -7.08 43.50
CA GLN A 145 -5.32 -7.44 42.09
C GLN A 145 -3.93 -7.98 41.77
N SER A 146 -3.89 -9.04 40.96
CA SER A 146 -2.61 -9.58 40.51
C SER A 146 -1.86 -8.55 39.64
N PRO A 147 -0.51 -8.46 39.75
CA PRO A 147 0.32 -7.57 38.92
C PRO A 147 0.12 -7.75 37.41
N ARG A 148 -0.38 -8.92 36.98
CA ARG A 148 -0.71 -9.23 35.58
C ARG A 148 -1.82 -8.35 35.01
N VAL A 149 -2.73 -7.86 35.85
CA VAL A 149 -3.79 -6.93 35.42
C VAL A 149 -3.20 -5.58 35.02
N LEU A 150 -2.27 -5.06 35.82
CA LEU A 150 -1.53 -3.84 35.51
C LEU A 150 -0.70 -4.01 34.24
N ALA A 151 0.05 -5.11 34.12
CA ALA A 151 0.84 -5.40 32.93
C ALA A 151 -0.03 -5.48 31.65
N ARG A 152 -1.19 -6.13 31.74
CA ARG A 152 -2.14 -6.22 30.62
C ARG A 152 -2.75 -4.86 30.26
N ALA A 153 -3.10 -4.06 31.26
CA ALA A 153 -3.63 -2.70 31.05
C ALA A 153 -2.59 -1.79 30.40
N LEU A 154 -1.33 -1.87 30.86
CA LEU A 154 -0.21 -1.15 30.28
C LEU A 154 0.05 -1.59 28.83
N HIS A 155 0.07 -2.89 28.56
CA HIS A 155 0.25 -3.41 27.21
C HIS A 155 -0.87 -2.95 26.27
N ARG A 156 -2.12 -2.95 26.72
CA ARG A 156 -3.27 -2.41 25.99
C ARG A 156 -3.14 -0.91 25.71
N TRP A 157 -2.54 -0.15 26.61
CA TRP A 157 -2.32 1.29 26.42
C TRP A 157 -1.18 1.54 25.43
N LEU A 158 -0.04 0.85 25.58
CA LEU A 158 1.10 0.97 24.67
C LEU A 158 0.75 0.56 23.24
N SER A 159 -0.05 -0.49 23.05
CA SER A 159 -0.53 -0.93 21.73
C SER A 159 -1.57 0.00 21.08
N ARG A 160 -2.08 0.99 21.82
CA ARG A 160 -3.00 2.01 21.30
C ARG A 160 -2.31 3.32 20.94
N VAL A 161 -1.02 3.48 21.26
CA VAL A 161 -0.29 4.69 20.86
C VAL A 161 -0.10 4.61 19.35
N PRO A 162 -0.79 5.47 18.55
CA PRO A 162 -0.52 5.52 17.12
C PRO A 162 0.96 5.85 16.94
N THR A 163 1.63 5.20 15.99
CA THR A 163 2.93 5.67 15.51
C THR A 163 2.76 7.16 15.22
N LEU A 164 3.56 8.00 15.88
CA LEU A 164 3.50 9.45 15.65
C LEU A 164 3.56 9.65 14.14
N PRO A 165 2.59 10.36 13.52
CA PRO A 165 2.65 10.59 12.10
C PRO A 165 4.02 11.20 11.82
N GLN A 166 4.84 10.49 11.03
CA GLN A 166 6.08 11.09 10.57
C GLN A 166 5.63 12.32 9.80
N VAL A 167 6.02 13.49 10.31
CA VAL A 167 5.84 14.75 9.59
C VAL A 167 6.72 14.62 8.35
N VAL A 168 6.16 14.07 7.27
CA VAL A 168 6.73 14.22 5.94
C VAL A 168 6.78 15.72 5.74
N ALA A 169 7.98 16.30 5.81
CA ALA A 169 8.15 17.72 5.62
C ALA A 169 7.51 18.08 4.28
N THR A 170 6.34 18.73 4.34
CA THR A 170 5.67 19.28 3.18
C THR A 170 6.64 20.28 2.59
N ARG A 171 7.30 19.91 1.49
CA ARG A 171 8.19 20.81 0.77
C ARG A 171 7.30 21.93 0.24
N HIS A 172 7.39 23.11 0.84
CA HIS A 172 6.77 24.31 0.29
C HIS A 172 7.33 24.51 -1.12
N THR A 173 6.52 24.21 -2.14
CA THR A 173 6.84 24.45 -3.54
C THR A 173 6.06 25.69 -3.96
N THR A 174 6.75 26.83 -4.05
CA THR A 174 6.15 28.04 -4.63
C THR A 174 5.98 27.80 -6.13
N THR A 175 4.77 27.96 -6.66
CA THR A 175 4.53 27.86 -8.11
C THR A 175 5.01 29.12 -8.84
N LEU A 176 5.32 29.03 -10.14
CA LEU A 176 5.64 30.18 -10.98
C LEU A 176 4.59 31.29 -10.87
N ARG A 177 3.31 30.92 -10.89
CA ARG A 177 2.19 31.86 -10.77
C ARG A 177 2.25 32.64 -9.47
N GLU A 178 2.53 31.97 -8.36
CA GLU A 178 2.62 32.62 -7.06
C GLU A 178 3.83 33.54 -6.97
N MET A 179 4.97 33.12 -7.55
CA MET A 179 6.17 33.95 -7.66
C MET A 179 5.92 35.22 -8.48
N VAL A 180 5.27 35.09 -9.64
CA VAL A 180 4.90 36.21 -10.50
C VAL A 180 3.99 37.19 -9.76
N SER A 181 2.96 36.68 -9.07
CA SER A 181 2.05 37.51 -8.26
C SER A 181 2.80 38.32 -7.20
N ARG A 182 3.76 37.69 -6.49
CA ARG A 182 4.60 38.37 -5.50
C ARG A 182 5.45 39.47 -6.12
N ILE A 183 6.12 39.20 -7.25
CA ILE A 183 6.93 40.19 -7.97
C ILE A 183 6.07 41.39 -8.39
N PHE A 184 4.91 41.14 -9.01
CA PHE A 184 4.01 42.22 -9.44
C PHE A 184 3.48 43.05 -8.27
N SER A 185 3.18 42.43 -7.13
CA SER A 185 2.71 43.13 -5.92
C SER A 185 3.75 44.09 -5.33
N LEU A 186 5.04 43.77 -5.48
CA LEU A 186 6.14 44.61 -4.99
C LEU A 186 6.36 45.81 -5.90
N VAL A 187 6.35 45.58 -7.22
CA VAL A 187 6.50 46.65 -8.22
C VAL A 187 5.34 47.65 -8.13
N THR A 188 4.12 47.16 -7.88
CA THR A 188 2.94 48.02 -7.76
C THR A 188 2.84 48.79 -6.44
N ARG A 189 3.41 48.29 -5.33
CA ARG A 189 3.43 49.01 -4.04
C ARG A 189 4.49 50.10 -3.98
N ASP A 190 5.71 49.81 -4.41
CA ASP A 190 6.87 50.69 -4.17
C ASP A 190 7.33 51.42 -5.44
N GLY A 191 6.72 51.16 -6.60
CA GLY A 191 7.00 51.81 -7.88
C GLY A 191 8.35 51.41 -8.51
N ALA A 192 9.35 51.09 -7.68
CA ALA A 192 10.64 50.51 -8.05
C ALA A 192 11.22 49.72 -6.87
N GLY A 193 11.83 48.57 -7.15
CA GLY A 193 12.45 47.70 -6.13
C GLY A 193 13.71 47.05 -6.65
N SER A 194 14.65 46.75 -5.74
CA SER A 194 15.86 46.01 -6.10
C SER A 194 15.60 44.52 -6.12
N PHE A 195 15.89 43.86 -7.25
CA PHE A 195 15.79 42.41 -7.39
C PHE A 195 16.66 41.66 -6.36
N SER A 196 17.82 42.20 -6.00
CA SER A 196 18.70 41.59 -5.00
C SER A 196 18.08 41.55 -3.60
N LEU A 197 17.29 42.57 -3.23
CA LEU A 197 16.58 42.60 -1.96
C LEU A 197 15.41 41.61 -1.95
N PHE A 198 14.71 41.47 -3.07
CA PHE A 198 13.64 40.49 -3.21
C PHE A 198 14.14 39.04 -3.06
N VAL A 199 15.19 38.67 -3.80
CA VAL A 199 15.78 37.31 -3.74
C VAL A 199 16.30 36.97 -2.34
N SER A 200 16.78 37.97 -1.59
CA SER A 200 17.24 37.80 -0.21
C SER A 200 16.12 37.42 0.77
N GLN A 201 14.88 37.81 0.49
CA GLN A 201 13.70 37.54 1.34
C GLN A 201 13.03 36.20 1.04
N LEU A 202 13.47 35.48 0.00
CA LEU A 202 12.93 34.16 -0.35
C LEU A 202 13.49 33.06 0.57
N PRO A 203 12.62 32.15 1.07
CA PRO A 203 12.99 31.20 2.12
C PRO A 203 13.87 30.05 1.62
N GLY A 204 13.71 29.60 0.36
CA GLY A 204 14.41 28.44 -0.19
C GLY A 204 15.32 28.74 -1.38
N ARG A 205 16.35 27.88 -1.59
CA ARG A 205 17.18 27.92 -2.81
C ARG A 205 16.37 27.66 -4.09
N GLN A 206 15.33 26.81 -4.00
CA GLN A 206 14.44 26.51 -5.12
C GLN A 206 13.59 27.73 -5.51
N ASP A 207 13.09 28.49 -4.55
CA ASP A 207 12.35 29.74 -4.81
C ASP A 207 13.21 30.78 -5.53
N ARG A 208 14.50 30.85 -5.16
CA ARG A 208 15.47 31.74 -5.82
C ARG A 208 15.76 31.31 -7.26
N ALA A 209 15.86 30.00 -7.50
CA ALA A 209 16.03 29.46 -8.84
C ALA A 209 14.79 29.72 -9.71
N LEU A 210 13.59 29.51 -9.17
CA LEU A 210 12.32 29.76 -9.86
C LEU A 210 12.12 31.25 -10.18
N ALA A 211 12.53 32.14 -9.28
CA ALA A 211 12.52 33.59 -9.53
C ALA A 211 13.47 34.04 -10.65
N PHE A 212 14.50 33.24 -10.98
CA PHE A 212 15.51 33.57 -11.98
C PHE A 212 15.29 32.86 -13.32
N LEU A 213 14.85 31.60 -13.30
CA LEU A 213 14.74 30.73 -14.46
C LEU A 213 13.34 30.72 -15.09
N GLY A 214 12.29 31.05 -14.34
CA GLY A 214 10.94 31.11 -14.88
C GLY A 214 10.35 29.76 -15.30
N GLU A 215 10.91 28.64 -14.82
CA GLU A 215 10.42 27.28 -15.11
C GLU A 215 9.84 26.64 -13.84
N ASP A 216 8.66 26.04 -13.96
CA ASP A 216 8.05 25.23 -12.90
C ASP A 216 8.83 23.90 -12.74
N PRO A 217 9.02 23.39 -11.51
CA PRO A 217 9.66 22.10 -11.27
C PRO A 217 8.80 20.89 -11.64
#